data_AF-A0A7R9FEN3-F1
#
_entry.id   AF-A0A7R9FEN3-F1
#
_cell.length_a   1.000
_cell.length_b   1.000
_cell.length_c   1.000
_cell.angle_alpha   90.00
_cell.angle_beta   90.00
_cell.angle_gamma   90.00
#
_symmetry.space_group_name_H-M   'P 1'
#
loop_
_entity.id
_entity.type
_entity.pdbx_description
1 polymer ?
#
loop_
_entity_poly.entity_id
_entity_poly.type
_entity_poly.pdbx_seq_one_letter_code
_entity_poly.pdbx_strand_id
1 'polypeptide(L)'
;MQPPKYDVVNVNMSEKPDWLFDKNPNGKVPVLEVDGGDTLHDSFVIAEYLDEKYSYRPLHSRDPWKKAKDKLLIQLFNKVINALYKLFLDPNNLDKQSVDNIIGELIVFEEELDARGKPFFGGERPGMVDYMMWPWCERSDLLRIMGGDRWSLSKQKFQKLMEWRNAMKEDDAVKESYLEPNLHAKYFKSRLGGYPDYDILV
;
A
#
# COMPACT_ATOMS: atom_id res chain seq x y z
N MET A 1 10.82 -15.86 18.95
CA MET A 1 10.45 -16.40 17.63
C MET A 1 10.99 -15.43 16.59
N GLN A 2 11.52 -15.92 15.47
CA GLN A 2 12.05 -15.10 14.37
C GLN A 2 10.92 -14.81 13.36
N PRO A 3 11.03 -13.74 12.53
CA PRO A 3 10.10 -13.54 11.42
C PRO A 3 10.09 -14.78 10.50
N PRO A 4 8.95 -15.08 9.87
CA PRO A 4 8.86 -16.21 8.95
C PRO A 4 9.84 -15.99 7.78
N LYS A 5 10.55 -17.05 7.40
CA LYS A 5 11.35 -17.04 6.17
C LYS A 5 10.43 -17.20 4.97
N TYR A 6 10.75 -16.52 3.89
CA TYR A 6 10.02 -16.60 2.64
C TYR A 6 10.98 -16.37 1.47
N ASP A 7 10.62 -16.90 0.32
CA ASP A 7 11.25 -16.58 -0.96
C ASP A 7 10.29 -15.72 -1.79
N VAL A 8 10.85 -14.88 -2.67
CA VAL A 8 10.08 -14.02 -3.56
C VAL A 8 10.24 -14.50 -4.99
N VAL A 9 9.13 -14.79 -5.64
CA VAL A 9 9.07 -15.05 -7.09
C VAL A 9 8.33 -13.88 -7.74
N ASN A 10 9.09 -12.99 -8.38
CA ASN A 10 8.51 -11.89 -9.15
C ASN A 10 7.93 -12.39 -10.47
N VAL A 11 6.85 -11.74 -10.93
CA VAL A 11 6.14 -12.11 -12.15
C VAL A 11 6.02 -10.91 -13.08
N ASN A 12 6.37 -11.09 -14.35
CA ASN A 12 6.08 -10.12 -15.39
C ASN A 12 4.57 -10.08 -15.64
N MET A 13 3.93 -8.95 -15.32
CA MET A 13 2.47 -8.83 -15.42
C MET A 13 1.96 -8.50 -16.84
N SER A 14 2.86 -8.16 -17.77
CA SER A 14 2.57 -8.04 -19.20
C SER A 14 2.64 -9.39 -19.92
N GLU A 15 3.56 -10.25 -19.51
CA GLU A 15 3.78 -11.60 -20.04
C GLU A 15 3.62 -12.63 -18.92
N LYS A 16 2.36 -12.84 -18.49
CA LYS A 16 2.06 -13.70 -17.35
C LYS A 16 2.38 -15.16 -17.68
N PRO A 17 3.17 -15.86 -16.86
CA PRO A 17 3.45 -17.26 -17.08
C PRO A 17 2.22 -18.13 -16.77
N ASP A 18 2.05 -19.23 -17.48
CA ASP A 18 0.88 -20.12 -17.34
C ASP A 18 0.71 -20.65 -15.90
N TRP A 19 1.82 -20.97 -15.22
CA TRP A 19 1.80 -21.47 -13.85
C TRP A 19 1.17 -20.47 -12.85
N LEU A 20 1.11 -19.17 -13.16
CA LEU A 20 0.45 -18.20 -12.30
C LEU A 20 -1.05 -18.51 -12.19
N PHE A 21 -1.67 -18.99 -13.27
CA PHE A 21 -3.10 -19.30 -13.31
C PHE A 21 -3.45 -20.55 -12.52
N ASP A 22 -2.51 -21.49 -12.39
CA ASP A 22 -2.64 -22.65 -11.49
C ASP A 22 -2.63 -22.22 -10.01
N LYS A 23 -1.91 -21.14 -9.70
CA LYS A 23 -1.74 -20.62 -8.33
C LYS A 23 -2.83 -19.60 -7.95
N ASN A 24 -3.29 -18.81 -8.91
CA ASN A 24 -4.41 -17.88 -8.80
C ASN A 24 -5.16 -17.82 -10.14
N PRO A 25 -6.39 -18.38 -10.23
CA PRO A 25 -7.16 -18.42 -11.48
C PRO A 25 -7.42 -17.05 -12.12
N ASN A 26 -7.32 -15.96 -11.35
CA ASN A 26 -7.46 -14.60 -11.88
C ASN A 26 -6.19 -14.04 -12.54
N GLY A 27 -5.06 -14.76 -12.47
CA GLY A 27 -3.77 -14.32 -12.97
C GLY A 27 -3.30 -13.02 -12.30
N LYS A 28 -3.52 -12.88 -10.99
CA LYS A 28 -3.18 -11.70 -10.18
C LYS A 28 -2.16 -12.04 -9.09
N VAL A 29 -1.43 -11.01 -8.67
CA VAL A 29 -0.52 -11.04 -7.51
C VAL A 29 -1.04 -10.10 -6.42
N PRO A 30 -0.69 -10.31 -5.14
CA PRO A 30 0.16 -11.39 -4.60
C PRO A 30 -0.55 -12.76 -4.54
N VAL A 31 0.28 -13.81 -4.49
CA VAL A 31 -0.11 -15.18 -4.12
C VAL A 31 0.87 -15.65 -3.05
N LEU A 32 0.36 -16.19 -1.96
CA LEU A 32 1.14 -16.91 -0.96
C LEU A 32 1.03 -18.40 -1.26
N GLU A 33 2.17 -19.06 -1.42
CA GLU A 33 2.26 -20.52 -1.44
C GLU A 33 2.87 -21.00 -0.11
N VAL A 34 2.27 -22.02 0.49
CA VAL A 34 2.76 -22.63 1.74
C VAL A 34 3.35 -24.01 1.48
N ASP A 35 4.08 -24.53 2.47
CA ASP A 35 4.57 -25.91 2.44
C ASP A 35 3.44 -26.88 2.11
N GLY A 36 3.66 -27.73 1.10
CA GLY A 36 2.63 -28.63 0.55
C GLY A 36 2.02 -28.17 -0.77
N GLY A 37 2.29 -26.92 -1.19
CA GLY A 37 1.92 -26.41 -2.51
C GLY A 37 0.55 -25.72 -2.57
N ASP A 38 -0.17 -25.66 -1.45
CA ASP A 38 -1.43 -24.93 -1.33
C ASP A 38 -1.20 -23.42 -1.47
N THR A 39 -2.14 -22.73 -2.12
CA THR A 39 -2.06 -21.29 -2.35
C THR A 39 -3.19 -20.51 -1.71
N LEU A 40 -2.88 -19.26 -1.38
CA LEU A 40 -3.81 -18.25 -0.92
C LEU A 40 -3.57 -16.96 -1.71
N HIS A 41 -4.64 -16.33 -2.20
CA HIS A 41 -4.58 -15.05 -2.92
C HIS A 41 -5.35 -13.96 -2.18
N ASP A 42 -5.29 -12.74 -2.73
CA ASP A 42 -5.77 -11.48 -2.15
C ASP A 42 -4.91 -10.99 -0.98
N SER A 43 -4.36 -9.78 -1.14
CA SER A 43 -3.35 -9.22 -0.23
C SER A 43 -3.84 -9.15 1.22
N PHE A 44 -5.07 -8.72 1.46
CA PHE A 44 -5.60 -8.61 2.81
C PHE A 44 -5.86 -9.98 3.44
N VAL A 45 -6.37 -10.94 2.66
CA VAL A 45 -6.61 -12.32 3.12
C VAL A 45 -5.29 -13.00 3.49
N ILE A 46 -4.26 -12.84 2.66
CA ILE A 46 -2.90 -13.31 2.95
C ILE A 46 -2.37 -12.68 4.24
N ALA A 47 -2.50 -11.36 4.40
CA ALA A 47 -2.02 -10.66 5.58
C ALA A 47 -2.74 -11.13 6.86
N GLU A 48 -4.06 -11.35 6.81
CA GLU A 48 -4.82 -11.90 7.95
C GLU A 48 -4.35 -13.31 8.31
N TYR A 49 -4.18 -14.20 7.32
CA TYR A 49 -3.67 -15.54 7.54
C TYR A 49 -2.29 -15.53 8.21
N LEU A 50 -1.38 -14.67 7.75
CA LEU A 50 -0.04 -14.55 8.33
C LEU A 50 -0.08 -14.02 9.78
N ASP A 51 -0.95 -13.05 10.07
CA ASP A 51 -1.14 -12.52 11.42
C ASP A 51 -1.70 -13.56 12.40
N GLU A 52 -2.62 -14.41 11.92
CA GLU A 52 -3.20 -15.50 12.71
C GLU A 52 -2.24 -16.67 12.91
N LYS A 53 -1.47 -17.02 11.88
CA LYS A 53 -0.49 -18.12 11.93
C LYS A 53 0.73 -17.80 12.79
N TYR A 54 1.20 -16.55 12.77
CA TYR A 54 2.44 -16.14 13.43
C TYR A 54 2.19 -15.15 14.56
N SER A 55 2.00 -15.67 15.78
CA SER A 55 1.63 -14.86 16.96
C SER A 55 2.77 -14.02 17.58
N TYR A 56 3.96 -13.97 16.96
CA TYR A 56 5.13 -13.28 17.53
C TYR A 56 4.92 -11.78 17.66
N ARG A 57 4.40 -11.14 16.61
CA ARG A 57 4.04 -9.72 16.59
C ARG A 57 2.66 -9.57 15.93
N PRO A 58 1.58 -9.58 16.72
CA PRO A 58 0.25 -9.32 16.20
C PRO A 58 0.18 -7.93 15.57
N LEU A 59 -0.29 -7.86 14.33
CA LEU A 59 -0.54 -6.64 13.57
C LEU A 59 -1.95 -6.12 13.81
N HIS A 60 -2.92 -7.01 14.02
CA HIS A 60 -4.24 -6.60 14.49
C HIS A 60 -4.26 -6.35 16.00
N SER A 61 -5.12 -5.41 16.40
CA SER A 61 -5.47 -5.25 17.81
C SER A 61 -6.10 -6.55 18.35
N ARG A 62 -5.75 -6.90 19.59
CA ARG A 62 -6.42 -7.99 20.33
C ARG A 62 -7.81 -7.60 20.81
N ASP A 63 -8.11 -6.30 20.85
CA ASP A 63 -9.45 -5.79 21.12
C ASP A 63 -10.31 -5.96 19.84
N PRO A 64 -11.39 -6.76 19.88
CA PRO A 64 -12.19 -7.04 18.69
C PRO A 64 -12.83 -5.80 18.08
N TRP A 65 -13.20 -4.81 18.90
CA TRP A 65 -13.82 -3.57 18.43
C TRP A 65 -12.80 -2.71 17.68
N LYS A 66 -11.59 -2.57 18.24
CA LYS A 66 -10.49 -1.87 17.56
C LYS A 66 -10.09 -2.58 16.27
N LYS A 67 -9.98 -3.93 16.28
CA LYS A 67 -9.73 -4.72 15.06
C LYS A 67 -10.79 -4.44 13.98
N ALA A 68 -12.07 -4.40 14.35
CA ALA A 68 -13.15 -4.11 13.41
C ALA A 68 -13.07 -2.67 12.86
N LYS A 69 -12.75 -1.68 13.70
CA LYS A 69 -12.53 -0.29 13.27
C LYS A 69 -11.34 -0.15 12.32
N ASP A 70 -10.25 -0.87 12.55
CA ASP A 70 -9.10 -0.90 11.64
C ASP A 70 -9.48 -1.51 10.28
N LYS A 71 -10.24 -2.61 10.28
CA LYS A 71 -10.77 -3.21 9.05
C LYS A 71 -11.64 -2.24 8.25
N LEU A 72 -12.48 -1.47 8.94
CA LEU A 72 -13.30 -0.44 8.30
C LEU A 72 -12.43 0.64 7.64
N LEU A 73 -11.36 1.09 8.30
CA LEU A 73 -10.43 2.06 7.71
C LEU A 73 -9.73 1.50 6.46
N ILE A 74 -9.25 0.26 6.53
CA ILE A 74 -8.65 -0.43 5.36
C ILE A 74 -9.66 -0.48 4.21
N GLN A 75 -10.92 -0.83 4.49
CA GLN A 75 -11.98 -0.86 3.49
C GLN A 75 -12.27 0.53 2.91
N LEU A 76 -12.35 1.57 3.74
CA LEU A 76 -12.55 2.95 3.30
C LEU A 76 -11.39 3.43 2.42
N PHE A 77 -10.17 3.02 2.73
CA PHE A 77 -8.98 3.42 2.00
C PHE A 77 -8.96 2.90 0.56
N ASN A 78 -9.74 1.85 0.23
CA ASN A 78 -9.94 1.41 -1.16
C ASN A 78 -10.42 2.53 -2.08
N LYS A 79 -11.14 3.54 -1.57
CA LYS A 79 -11.53 4.71 -2.37
C LYS A 79 -10.32 5.54 -2.78
N VAL A 80 -9.38 5.77 -1.85
CA VAL A 80 -8.11 6.46 -2.11
C VAL A 80 -7.29 5.65 -3.11
N ILE A 81 -7.20 4.33 -2.92
CA ILE A 81 -6.51 3.40 -3.84
C ILE A 81 -7.08 3.53 -5.25
N ASN A 82 -8.40 3.43 -5.40
CA ASN A 82 -9.06 3.49 -6.70
C ASN A 82 -8.83 4.84 -7.39
N ALA A 83 -8.84 5.94 -6.64
CA ALA A 83 -8.58 7.27 -7.17
C ALA A 83 -7.10 7.40 -7.63
N LEU A 84 -6.14 6.99 -6.80
CA LEU A 84 -4.71 6.97 -7.17
C LEU A 84 -4.45 6.07 -8.38
N TYR A 85 -5.05 4.88 -8.40
CA TYR A 85 -4.89 3.93 -9.50
C TYR A 85 -5.38 4.49 -10.83
N LYS A 86 -6.55 5.16 -10.85
CA LYS A 86 -7.05 5.83 -12.06
C LYS A 86 -6.09 6.92 -12.55
N LEU A 87 -5.54 7.72 -11.65
CA LEU A 87 -4.55 8.75 -11.98
C LEU A 87 -3.26 8.15 -12.54
N PHE A 88 -2.83 7.01 -12.01
CA PHE A 88 -1.61 6.34 -12.46
C PHE A 88 -1.78 5.61 -13.79
N LEU A 89 -2.99 5.16 -14.14
CA LEU A 89 -3.29 4.55 -15.43
C LEU A 89 -3.34 5.57 -16.56
N ASP A 90 -3.87 6.76 -16.30
CA ASP A 90 -3.97 7.81 -17.29
C ASP A 90 -3.73 9.18 -16.62
N PRO A 91 -2.49 9.68 -16.66
CA PRO A 91 -2.13 10.98 -16.08
C PRO A 91 -2.84 12.16 -16.75
N ASN A 92 -3.47 11.99 -17.92
CA ASN A 92 -4.29 13.05 -18.51
C ASN A 92 -5.58 13.27 -17.70
N ASN A 93 -6.00 12.30 -16.89
CA ASN A 93 -7.09 12.44 -15.92
C ASN A 93 -6.66 13.15 -14.64
N LEU A 94 -5.41 13.60 -14.55
CA LEU A 94 -4.90 14.36 -13.42
C LEU A 94 -5.40 15.82 -13.49
N ASP A 95 -6.70 15.96 -13.21
CA ASP A 95 -7.41 17.23 -13.11
C ASP A 95 -7.67 17.62 -11.65
N LYS A 96 -8.18 18.83 -11.48
CA LYS A 96 -8.44 19.38 -10.14
C LYS A 96 -9.48 18.56 -9.37
N GLN A 97 -10.53 18.09 -10.06
CA GLN A 97 -11.62 17.37 -9.42
C GLN A 97 -11.16 16.01 -8.87
N SER A 98 -10.33 15.30 -9.62
CA SER A 98 -9.79 14.00 -9.22
C SER A 98 -8.88 14.12 -8.00
N VAL A 99 -8.08 15.19 -7.94
CA VAL A 99 -7.24 15.48 -6.76
C VAL A 99 -8.08 15.95 -5.57
N ASP A 100 -9.06 16.82 -5.79
CA ASP A 100 -9.98 17.27 -4.73
C ASP A 100 -10.75 16.08 -4.11
N ASN A 101 -11.10 15.07 -4.92
CA ASN A 101 -11.70 13.82 -4.44
C ASN A 101 -10.74 13.02 -3.54
N ILE A 102 -9.46 12.86 -3.94
CA ILE A 102 -8.45 12.19 -3.10
C ILE A 102 -8.26 12.95 -1.79
N ILE A 103 -8.13 14.28 -1.87
CA ILE A 103 -8.00 15.16 -0.71
C ILE A 103 -9.22 15.00 0.21
N GLY A 104 -10.43 14.94 -0.34
CA GLY A 104 -11.66 14.73 0.43
C GLY A 104 -11.67 13.40 1.18
N GLU A 105 -11.29 12.30 0.51
CA GLU A 105 -11.25 10.97 1.13
C GLU A 105 -10.13 10.87 2.19
N LEU A 106 -9.03 11.61 2.05
CA LEU A 106 -7.93 11.61 3.03
C LEU A 106 -8.27 12.33 4.35
N ILE A 107 -9.27 13.23 4.38
CA ILE A 107 -9.65 13.97 5.61
C ILE A 107 -10.03 12.99 6.73
N VAL A 108 -10.77 11.93 6.40
CA VAL A 108 -11.21 10.92 7.37
C VAL A 108 -10.01 10.25 8.06
N PHE A 109 -8.90 10.06 7.35
CA PHE A 109 -7.69 9.43 7.89
C PHE A 109 -6.87 10.38 8.74
N GLU A 110 -6.82 11.67 8.36
CA GLU A 110 -6.22 12.71 9.20
C GLU A 110 -6.94 12.84 10.54
N GLU A 111 -8.27 12.97 10.51
CA GLU A 111 -9.11 13.10 11.69
C GLU A 111 -9.06 11.85 12.59
N GLU A 112 -9.10 10.66 11.99
CA GLU A 112 -9.01 9.40 12.74
C GLU A 112 -7.63 9.24 13.40
N LEU A 113 -6.54 9.57 12.70
CA LEU A 113 -5.20 9.49 13.28
C LEU A 113 -5.02 10.49 14.43
N ASP A 114 -5.51 11.72 14.27
CA ASP A 114 -5.51 12.74 15.32
C ASP A 114 -6.33 12.29 16.54
N ALA A 115 -7.53 11.76 16.31
CA ALA A 115 -8.42 11.26 17.37
C ALA A 115 -7.81 10.07 18.13
N ARG A 116 -7.03 9.20 17.46
CA ARG A 116 -6.28 8.12 18.11
C ARG A 116 -5.16 8.67 18.99
N GLY A 117 -4.59 9.82 18.64
CA GLY A 117 -3.55 10.50 19.41
C GLY A 117 -2.24 9.69 19.51
N LYS A 118 -1.94 8.91 18.48
CA LYS A 118 -0.78 8.01 18.42
C LYS A 118 0.03 8.22 17.13
N PRO A 119 1.33 7.84 17.10
CA PRO A 119 2.15 8.00 15.89
C PRO A 119 1.67 7.18 14.70
N PHE A 120 1.03 6.03 14.98
CA PHE A 120 0.49 5.11 13.97
C PHE A 120 -0.98 4.83 14.22
N PHE A 121 -1.70 4.41 13.18
CA PHE A 121 -3.07 3.94 13.35
C PHE A 121 -3.09 2.71 14.29
N GLY A 122 -2.10 1.82 14.19
CA GLY A 122 -1.90 0.69 15.11
C GLY A 122 -1.51 1.07 16.55
N GLY A 123 -1.23 2.35 16.84
CA GLY A 123 -0.83 2.86 18.15
C GLY A 123 0.63 3.30 18.19
N GLU A 124 1.40 2.78 19.15
CA GLU A 124 2.82 3.13 19.32
C GLU A 124 3.74 2.54 18.24
N ARG A 125 3.25 1.53 17.51
CA ARG A 125 3.97 0.87 16.41
C ARG A 125 3.00 0.66 15.24
N PRO A 126 3.51 0.53 14.00
CA PRO A 126 2.65 0.20 12.87
C PRO A 126 1.90 -1.11 13.10
N GLY A 127 0.60 -1.11 12.81
CA GLY A 127 -0.27 -2.27 12.81
C GLY A 127 -0.74 -2.62 11.39
N MET A 128 -1.71 -3.53 11.30
CA MET A 128 -2.23 -4.02 10.01
C MET A 128 -2.73 -2.87 9.13
N VAL A 129 -3.47 -1.93 9.71
CA VAL A 129 -4.02 -0.77 8.99
C VAL A 129 -2.92 0.11 8.39
N ASP A 130 -1.82 0.34 9.11
CA ASP A 130 -0.69 1.12 8.62
C ASP A 130 -0.02 0.43 7.41
N TYR A 131 0.27 -0.87 7.53
CA TYR A 131 0.94 -1.64 6.47
C TYR A 131 0.04 -1.83 5.24
N MET A 132 -1.28 -1.93 5.40
CA MET A 132 -2.21 -2.05 4.27
C MET A 132 -2.38 -0.73 3.51
N MET A 133 -2.19 0.42 4.16
CA MET A 133 -2.25 1.74 3.52
C MET A 133 -0.90 2.16 2.92
N TRP A 134 0.20 1.77 3.57
CA TRP A 134 1.55 2.24 3.26
C TRP A 134 1.95 2.20 1.78
N PRO A 135 1.77 1.09 1.03
CA PRO A 135 2.24 1.03 -0.36
C PRO A 135 1.71 2.16 -1.26
N TRP A 136 0.49 2.62 -1.02
CA TRP A 136 -0.10 3.72 -1.79
C TRP A 136 0.37 5.09 -1.29
N CYS A 137 0.57 5.23 0.02
CA CYS A 137 1.12 6.44 0.62
C CYS A 137 2.60 6.65 0.25
N GLU A 138 3.37 5.57 0.10
CA GLU A 138 4.74 5.60 -0.42
C GLU A 138 4.77 6.22 -1.81
N ARG A 139 3.88 5.74 -2.70
CA ARG A 139 3.73 6.17 -4.09
C ARG A 139 3.11 7.56 -4.26
N SER A 140 2.61 8.19 -3.20
CA SER A 140 1.88 9.47 -3.31
C SER A 140 2.73 10.63 -3.87
N ASP A 141 4.05 10.60 -3.70
CA ASP A 141 4.96 11.60 -4.29
C ASP A 141 4.93 11.63 -5.83
N LEU A 142 4.43 10.56 -6.47
CA LEU A 142 4.21 10.52 -7.92
C LEU A 142 3.26 11.63 -8.40
N LEU A 143 2.26 12.00 -7.61
CA LEU A 143 1.33 13.08 -7.96
C LEU A 143 2.08 14.38 -8.22
N ARG A 144 3.04 14.70 -7.34
CA ARG A 144 3.91 15.87 -7.48
C ARG A 144 4.92 15.71 -8.62
N ILE A 145 5.57 14.56 -8.73
CA ILE A 145 6.62 14.33 -9.76
C ILE A 145 6.02 14.37 -11.17
N MET A 146 4.82 13.83 -11.36
CA MET A 146 4.17 13.72 -12.67
C MET A 146 3.33 14.96 -13.00
N GLY A 147 2.65 15.54 -12.02
CA GLY A 147 1.72 16.65 -12.25
C GLY A 147 2.24 18.04 -11.86
N GLY A 148 3.39 18.13 -11.19
CA GLY A 148 3.96 19.36 -10.64
C GLY A 148 3.43 19.73 -9.24
N ASP A 149 3.96 20.82 -8.67
CA ASP A 149 3.71 21.23 -7.28
C ASP A 149 2.25 21.59 -6.96
N ARG A 150 1.44 21.86 -8.00
CA ARG A 150 0.00 22.15 -7.87
C ARG A 150 -0.82 20.97 -7.31
N TRP A 151 -0.24 19.77 -7.25
CA TRP A 151 -0.86 18.56 -6.70
C TRP A 151 -0.22 18.08 -5.41
N SER A 152 0.57 18.94 -4.76
CA SER A 152 1.09 18.65 -3.43
C SER A 152 -0.03 18.70 -2.39
N LEU A 153 -0.03 17.71 -1.47
CA LEU A 153 -0.92 17.74 -0.31
C LEU A 153 -0.55 18.92 0.59
N SER A 154 -1.56 19.68 1.04
CA SER A 154 -1.33 20.77 1.99
C SER A 154 -0.81 20.22 3.31
N LYS A 155 0.43 20.59 3.66
CA LYS A 155 1.06 20.19 4.93
C LYS A 155 0.28 20.65 6.16
N GLN A 156 -0.43 21.76 6.05
CA GLN A 156 -1.25 22.31 7.15
C GLN A 156 -2.53 21.50 7.36
N LYS A 157 -3.08 20.92 6.28
CA LYS A 157 -4.34 20.15 6.33
C LYS A 157 -4.11 18.69 6.71
N PHE A 158 -2.93 18.14 6.39
CA PHE A 158 -2.61 16.72 6.55
C PHE A 158 -1.37 16.54 7.42
N GLN A 159 -1.27 17.28 8.51
CA GLN A 159 -0.09 17.28 9.35
C GLN A 159 0.15 15.89 9.97
N LYS A 160 -0.89 15.25 10.51
CA LYS A 160 -0.80 13.94 11.15
C LYS A 160 -0.41 12.86 10.15
N LEU A 161 -1.03 12.85 8.98
CA LEU A 161 -0.65 11.91 7.92
C LEU A 161 0.78 12.12 7.42
N MET A 162 1.27 13.36 7.37
CA MET A 162 2.66 13.63 7.00
C MET A 162 3.64 13.17 8.09
N GLU A 163 3.33 13.40 9.36
CA GLU A 163 4.10 12.89 10.51
C GLU A 163 4.13 11.36 10.51
N TRP A 164 2.97 10.72 10.33
CA TRP A 164 2.83 9.26 10.18
C TRP A 164 3.63 8.72 9.01
N ARG A 165 3.56 9.35 7.83
CA ARG A 165 4.30 8.92 6.65
C ARG A 165 5.80 8.95 6.89
N ASN A 166 6.30 9.97 7.59
CA ASN A 166 7.71 10.06 7.95
C ASN A 166 8.08 8.97 8.97
N ALA A 167 7.24 8.73 9.97
CA ALA A 167 7.45 7.66 10.95
C ALA A 167 7.44 6.27 10.30
N MET A 168 6.56 6.02 9.32
CA MET A 168 6.52 4.78 8.55
C MET A 168 7.79 4.54 7.75
N LYS A 169 8.40 5.58 7.14
CA LYS A 169 9.70 5.43 6.46
C LYS A 169 10.82 4.99 7.39
N GLU A 170 10.67 5.22 8.69
CA GLU A 170 11.66 4.82 9.68
C GLU A 170 11.47 3.38 10.19
N ASP A 171 10.31 2.75 9.94
CA ASP A 171 10.02 1.37 10.33
C ASP A 171 10.89 0.37 9.55
N ASP A 172 11.44 -0.61 10.25
CA ASP A 172 12.39 -1.58 9.67
C ASP A 172 11.75 -2.39 8.52
N ALA A 173 10.49 -2.84 8.67
CA ALA A 173 9.81 -3.61 7.63
C ALA A 173 9.50 -2.76 6.39
N VAL A 174 9.23 -1.47 6.58
CA VAL A 174 9.07 -0.53 5.47
C VAL A 174 10.39 -0.34 4.73
N LYS A 175 11.49 -0.08 5.46
CA LYS A 175 12.83 0.16 4.89
C LYS A 175 13.30 -0.99 4.01
N GLU A 176 12.99 -2.24 4.36
CA GLU A 176 13.38 -3.42 3.57
C GLU A 176 12.82 -3.44 2.14
N SER A 177 11.67 -2.79 1.91
CA SER A 177 10.99 -2.77 0.60
C SER A 177 10.79 -1.37 0.02
N TYR A 178 11.24 -0.34 0.73
CA TYR A 178 11.03 1.06 0.35
C TYR A 178 11.74 1.38 -0.97
N LEU A 179 10.99 1.99 -1.89
CA LEU A 179 11.55 2.53 -3.12
C LEU A 179 11.44 4.05 -3.16
N GLU A 180 12.53 4.69 -3.59
CA GLU A 180 12.59 6.13 -3.75
C GLU A 180 11.55 6.64 -4.78
N PRO A 181 10.95 7.82 -4.58
CA PRO A 181 9.91 8.35 -5.47
C PRO A 181 10.29 8.39 -6.96
N ASN A 182 11.56 8.67 -7.25
CA ASN A 182 12.07 8.72 -8.63
C ASN A 182 12.07 7.35 -9.32
N LEU A 183 12.23 6.27 -8.55
CA LEU A 183 12.24 4.92 -9.06
C LEU A 183 10.82 4.47 -9.42
N HIS A 184 9.86 4.76 -8.54
CA HIS A 184 8.44 4.67 -8.86
C HIS A 184 8.13 5.46 -10.14
N ALA A 185 8.58 6.71 -10.23
CA ALA A 185 8.31 7.57 -11.39
C ALA A 185 8.91 7.01 -12.69
N LYS A 186 10.11 6.44 -12.64
CA LYS A 186 10.76 5.78 -13.79
C LYS A 186 9.94 4.56 -14.25
N TYR A 187 9.47 3.71 -13.34
CA TYR A 187 8.56 2.59 -13.67
C TYR A 187 7.24 3.07 -14.28
N PHE A 188 6.61 4.09 -13.69
CA PHE A 188 5.35 4.61 -14.24
C PHE A 188 5.53 5.21 -15.64
N LYS A 189 6.66 5.89 -15.90
CA LYS A 189 6.98 6.39 -17.25
C LYS A 189 7.18 5.27 -18.27
N SER A 190 7.88 4.18 -17.91
CA SER A 190 8.06 3.04 -18.83
C SER A 190 6.73 2.37 -19.15
N ARG A 191 5.86 2.20 -18.13
CA ARG A 191 4.49 1.72 -18.31
C ARG A 191 3.67 2.59 -19.25
N LEU A 192 3.70 3.92 -19.08
CA LEU A 192 2.99 4.87 -19.94
C LEU A 192 3.55 4.89 -21.36
N GLY A 193 4.84 4.60 -21.54
CA GLY A 193 5.46 4.39 -22.84
C GLY A 193 5.06 3.08 -23.53
N GLY A 194 4.24 2.24 -22.89
CA GLY A 194 3.78 0.96 -23.44
C GLY A 194 4.75 -0.20 -23.23
N TYR A 195 5.86 0.01 -22.52
CA TYR A 195 6.86 -1.02 -22.22
C TYR A 195 7.22 -0.98 -20.73
N PRO A 196 6.36 -1.53 -19.84
CA PRO A 196 6.59 -1.53 -18.40
C PRO A 196 7.89 -2.29 -18.08
N ASP A 197 8.84 -1.60 -17.46
CA ASP A 197 10.14 -2.14 -17.06
C ASP A 197 10.03 -2.76 -15.66
N TYR A 198 9.74 -4.06 -15.60
CA TYR A 198 9.59 -4.80 -14.34
C TYR A 198 10.93 -5.08 -13.63
N ASP A 199 12.06 -4.93 -14.33
CA ASP A 199 13.41 -5.25 -13.83
C ASP A 199 14.20 -3.99 -13.46
N ILE A 200 13.51 -2.88 -13.21
CA ILE A 200 14.10 -1.57 -12.89
C ILE A 200 15.06 -1.55 -11.69
N LEU A 201 15.02 -2.60 -10.85
CA LEU A 201 15.85 -2.78 -9.65
C LEU A 201 17.07 -3.68 -9.88
N VAL A 202 17.16 -4.33 -11.04
CA VAL A 202 18.18 -5.34 -11.39
C VAL A 202 19.25 -4.71 -12.28
#